data_AF-A0A1Q7IIY9-F1
#
_entry.id   AF-A0A1Q7IIY9-F1
#
_cell.length_a   1.000
_cell.length_b   1.000
_cell.length_c   1.000
_cell.angle_alpha   90.00
_cell.angle_beta   90.00
_cell.angle_gamma   90.00
#
_symmetry.space_group_name_H-M   'P 1'
#
loop_
_entity.id
_entity.type
_entity.pdbx_description
1 polymer ?
#
loop_
_entity_poly.entity_id
_entity_poly.type
_entity_poly.pdbx_seq_one_letter_code
_entity_poly.pdbx_strand_id
1 'polypeptide(L)' 'MSESIVKSLQPDNAEMKGLNILTRAAANYVSFSIVFDGRIETFISTLDDLLRCVQAADATLGMISKNKAS' A
#
# COMPACT_ATOMS: atom_id res chain seq x y z
N MET A 1 2.02 -13.55 5.89
CA MET A 1 0.84 -12.72 5.52
C MET A 1 1.27 -11.32 5.13
N SER A 2 2.07 -10.64 5.96
CA SER A 2 2.64 -9.32 5.68
C SER A 2 3.44 -9.23 4.37
N GLU A 3 4.22 -10.24 3.98
CA GLU A 3 4.95 -10.23 2.70
C GLU A 3 4.02 -10.28 1.46
N SER A 4 2.92 -11.04 1.53
CA SER A 4 1.97 -11.13 0.41
C SER A 4 1.20 -9.82 0.25
N ILE A 5 0.86 -9.17 1.37
CA ILE A 5 0.28 -7.82 1.38
C ILE A 5 1.27 -6.84 0.74
N VAL A 6 2.54 -6.85 1.14
CA VAL A 6 3.53 -5.92 0.60
C VAL A 6 3.79 -6.11 -0.89
N LYS A 7 3.79 -7.35 -1.40
CA LYS A 7 3.84 -7.60 -2.84
C LYS A 7 2.61 -7.08 -3.57
N SER A 8 1.42 -7.19 -2.99
CA SER A 8 0.18 -6.65 -3.57
C SER A 8 0.03 -5.14 -3.43
N LEU A 9 0.76 -4.52 -2.49
CA LEU A 9 0.76 -3.07 -2.23
C LEU A 9 1.98 -2.37 -2.83
N GLN A 10 2.81 -3.08 -3.60
CA GLN A 10 3.92 -2.46 -4.29
C GLN A 10 3.33 -1.50 -5.32
N PRO A 11 3.50 -0.17 -5.16
CA PRO A 11 2.91 0.78 -6.08
C PRO A 11 3.55 0.60 -7.46
N ASP A 12 2.78 0.77 -8.52
CA ASP A 12 3.33 0.87 -9.88
C ASP A 12 3.95 2.27 -10.05
N ASN A 13 5.13 2.44 -9.45
CA ASN A 13 5.83 3.72 -9.34
C ASN A 13 6.85 3.95 -10.46
N ALA A 14 6.82 3.12 -11.51
CA ALA A 14 7.74 3.20 -12.64
C ALA A 14 7.63 4.52 -13.44
N GLU A 15 6.53 5.28 -13.32
CA GLU A 15 6.21 6.38 -14.24
C GLU A 15 6.21 7.79 -13.61
N MET A 16 6.28 7.95 -12.28
CA MET A 16 6.24 9.29 -11.65
C MET A 16 7.62 9.82 -11.25
N LYS A 17 8.18 10.71 -12.09
CA LYS A 17 9.37 11.50 -11.73
C LYS A 17 9.12 12.30 -10.44
N GLY A 18 10.06 12.23 -9.50
CA GLY A 18 10.00 12.94 -8.22
C GLY A 18 9.23 12.19 -7.12
N LEU A 19 8.64 11.02 -7.40
CA LEU A 19 7.99 10.18 -6.39
C LEU A 19 8.84 8.93 -6.11
N ASN A 20 9.27 8.77 -4.86
CA ASN A 20 9.90 7.54 -4.39
C ASN A 20 9.08 6.97 -3.23
N ILE A 21 8.59 5.74 -3.39
CA ILE A 21 7.86 5.02 -2.36
C ILE A 21 8.64 3.76 -2.01
N LEU A 22 9.09 3.67 -0.77
CA LEU A 22 9.71 2.48 -0.20
C LEU A 22 8.73 1.81 0.75
N THR A 23 8.39 0.56 0.47
CA THR A 23 7.52 -0.26 1.31
C THR A 23 8.34 -1.26 2.09
N ARG A 24 8.13 -1.34 3.40
CA ARG A 24 8.73 -2.37 4.26
C ARG A 24 7.64 -3.14 5.01
N ALA A 25 7.69 -4.46 4.90
CA ALA A 25 6.88 -5.38 5.70
C ALA A 25 7.59 -5.70 7.01
N ALA A 26 6.88 -5.65 8.12
CA ALA A 26 7.27 -6.26 9.38
C ALA A 26 6.23 -7.33 9.78
N ALA A 27 6.46 -8.02 10.91
CA ALA A 27 5.58 -9.10 11.36
C ALA A 27 4.12 -8.63 11.59
N ASN A 28 3.94 -7.41 12.07
CA ASN A 28 2.66 -6.87 12.53
C ASN A 28 2.30 -5.49 11.94
N TYR A 29 3.12 -4.94 11.03
CA TYR A 29 2.82 -3.68 10.37
C TYR A 29 3.46 -3.59 8.98
N VAL A 30 2.95 -2.68 8.17
CA VAL A 30 3.55 -2.25 6.91
C VAL A 30 3.88 -0.78 7.05
N SER A 31 5.10 -0.38 6.68
CA SER A 31 5.52 1.02 6.69
C SER A 31 5.84 1.49 5.28
N PHE A 32 5.39 2.69 4.94
CA PHE A 32 5.71 3.37 3.69
C PHE A 32 6.60 4.57 3.99
N SER A 33 7.74 4.68 3.32
CA SER A 33 8.53 5.91 3.28
C SER A 33 8.33 6.55 1.93
N ILE A 34 7.75 7.73 1.91
CA ILE A 34 7.38 8.45 0.68
C ILE A 34 8.18 9.74 0.63
N VAL A 35 8.97 9.89 -0.43
CA VAL A 35 9.65 11.13 -0.77
C VAL A 35 9.00 11.64 -2.05
N PHE A 36 8.49 12.86 -2.00
CA PHE A 36 7.83 13.48 -3.13
C PHE A 36 8.36 14.89 -3.37
N ASP A 37 8.86 15.14 -4.57
CA ASP A 37 9.34 16.43 -5.05
C ASP A 37 8.36 16.95 -6.11
N GLY A 38 7.31 17.65 -5.64
CA GLY A 38 6.21 18.10 -6.49
C GLY A 38 5.13 18.86 -5.72
N ARG A 39 3.94 18.95 -6.31
CA ARG A 39 2.81 19.67 -5.72
C ARG A 39 2.13 18.89 -4.59
N ILE A 40 1.83 19.55 -3.48
CA ILE A 40 1.21 18.92 -2.31
C ILE A 40 -0.13 18.23 -2.64
N GLU A 41 -0.89 18.75 -3.59
CA GLU A 41 -2.16 18.16 -4.03
C GLU A 41 -1.94 16.78 -4.68
N THR A 42 -0.87 16.64 -5.46
CA THR A 42 -0.49 15.36 -6.05
C THR A 42 -0.03 14.38 -4.98
N PHE A 43 0.71 14.86 -3.97
CA PHE A 43 1.11 14.03 -2.84
C PHE A 43 -0.10 13.49 -2.06
N ILE A 44 -1.08 14.36 -1.78
CA ILE A 44 -2.33 13.97 -1.09
C ILE A 44 -3.07 12.92 -1.90
N SER A 45 -3.22 13.11 -3.22
CA SER A 45 -3.83 12.11 -4.10
C SER A 45 -3.10 10.76 -4.04
N THR A 46 -1.77 10.76 -4.03
CA THR A 46 -0.96 9.54 -3.89
C THR A 46 -1.20 8.84 -2.55
N LEU A 47 -1.34 9.60 -1.45
CA LEU A 47 -1.68 9.02 -0.15
C LEU A 47 -3.08 8.40 -0.15
N ASP A 48 -4.07 9.07 -0.74
CA ASP A 48 -5.43 8.56 -0.85
C ASP A 48 -5.50 7.26 -1.66
N ASP A 49 -4.79 7.21 -2.79
CA ASP A 49 -4.71 6.00 -3.62
C ASP A 49 -4.05 4.83 -2.87
N LEU A 50 -2.96 5.11 -2.15
CA LEU A 50 -2.28 4.10 -1.34
C LEU A 50 -3.19 3.54 -0.23
N LEU A 51 -3.94 4.41 0.46
CA LEU A 51 -4.88 4.02 1.50
C LEU A 51 -6.01 3.14 0.93
N ARG A 52 -6.53 3.46 -0.27
CA ARG A 52 -7.54 2.64 -0.94
C ARG A 52 -7.01 1.25 -1.28
N CYS A 53 -5.77 1.15 -1.78
CA CYS A 53 -5.14 -0.15 -2.04
C CYS A 53 -5.00 -0.99 -0.76
N VAL A 54 -4.57 -0.37 0.34
CA VAL A 54 -4.46 -1.04 1.65
C VAL A 54 -5.83 -1.56 2.11
N GLN A 55 -6.86 -0.74 2.03
CA GLN A 55 -8.22 -1.11 2.43
C GLN A 55 -8.79 -2.25 1.58
N ALA A 56 -8.56 -2.23 0.27
CA ALA A 56 -9.00 -3.29 -0.63
C ALA A 56 -8.31 -4.63 -0.34
N ALA A 57 -7.00 -4.58 -0.07
CA ALA A 57 -6.23 -5.76 0.32
C ALA A 57 -6.71 -6.32 1.67
N ASP A 58 -6.94 -5.46 2.66
CA ASP A 58 -7.44 -5.87 3.98
C ASP A 58 -8.85 -6.49 3.89
N ALA A 59 -9.78 -5.86 3.16
CA ALA A 59 -11.11 -6.40 2.95
C ALA A 59 -11.08 -7.80 2.31
N THR A 60 -10.21 -8.00 1.31
CA THR A 60 -10.03 -9.28 0.64
C THR A 60 -9.50 -10.35 1.59
N LEU A 61 -8.50 -10.01 2.40
CA LEU A 61 -7.94 -10.93 3.41
C LEU A 61 -8.94 -11.24 4.53
N GLY A 62 -9.71 -10.26 4.97
CA GLY A 62 -10.79 -10.44 5.94
C GLY A 62 -11.86 -11.42 5.44
N MET A 63 -12.23 -11.35 4.16
CA MET A 63 -13.16 -12.31 3.55
C MET A 63 -12.56 -13.72 3.47
N ILE A 64 -11.31 -13.86 3.05
CA ILE A 64 -10.62 -15.17 2.99
C ILE A 64 -10.49 -15.79 4.39
N SER A 65 -10.18 -14.99 5.41
CA SER A 65 -10.03 -15.47 6.78
C SER A 65 -11.36 -15.91 7.40
N LYS A 66 -12.47 -15.23 7.09
CA LYS A 66 -13.82 -15.68 7.47
C LYS A 66 -14.22 -16.98 6.79
N ASN A 67 -13.81 -17.18 5.53
CA ASN A 67 -14.19 -18.36 4.74
C ASN A 67 -13.42 -19.64 5.12
N LYS A 68 -12.29 -19.53 5.83
CA LYS A 68 -11.55 -20.69 6.39
C LYS A 68 -12.06 -21.13 7.77
N ALA A 69 -12.96 -20.37 8.39
CA ALA A 69 -13.52 -20.66 9.72
C ALA A 69 -14.95 -21.22 9.66
N SER A 70 -15.47 -21.47 8.45
CA SER A 70 -16.73 -22.17 8.18
C SER A 70 -16.45 -23.48 7.46
#